data_AF-A0A6S6TLX5-F1
#
_entry.id   AF-A0A6S6TLX5-F1
#
_cell.length_a   1.000
_cell.length_b   1.000
_cell.length_c   1.000
_cell.angle_alpha   90.00
_cell.angle_beta   90.00
_cell.angle_gamma   90.00
#
_symmetry.space_group_name_H-M   'P 1'
#
loop_
_entity.id
_entity.type
_entity.pdbx_description
1 polymer ?
#
loop_
_entity_poly.entity_id
_entity_poly.type
_entity_poly.pdbx_seq_one_letter_code
_entity_poly.pdbx_strand_id
1 'polypeptide(L)'
;MKKILLASFIMSSLLLGTSFKKITLEKQNFYVITEPYEEYTSKGTAMRLYIEEKSHHLKSLLSHTLTDATGVCSDKRIEKGAYDLNRTHVTLYTFWDRVGDVEHAPYGARVQQYEILKNNTLKQLYSKIYIESEKKGHNLESGMQFLFNSPQTASEKALFETYIAHMERRYKGTFVFGKEQDELLKNVHKALTKSTQLKWK
;
A
#
# COMPACT_ATOMS: atom_id res chain seq x y z
N MET A 1 -0.60 -40.47 -47.33
CA MET A 1 -0.65 -40.50 -45.85
C MET A 1 -0.51 -39.08 -45.33
N LYS A 2 -1.62 -38.44 -44.92
CA LYS A 2 -1.63 -37.08 -44.37
C LYS A 2 -1.34 -37.16 -42.86
N LYS A 3 -0.23 -36.56 -42.41
CA LYS A 3 0.05 -36.42 -40.97
C LYS A 3 -0.63 -35.14 -40.47
N ILE A 4 -1.62 -35.30 -39.60
CA ILE A 4 -2.29 -34.21 -38.90
C ILE A 4 -1.37 -33.81 -37.74
N LEU A 5 -0.82 -32.59 -37.80
CA LEU A 5 -0.13 -31.94 -36.68
C LEU A 5 -1.19 -31.41 -35.72
N LEU A 6 -1.41 -32.15 -34.63
CA LEU A 6 -2.25 -31.72 -33.51
C LEU A 6 -1.41 -30.80 -32.62
N ALA A 7 -1.57 -29.49 -32.78
CA ALA A 7 -0.97 -28.51 -31.89
C ALA A 7 -1.73 -28.51 -30.56
N SER A 8 -1.16 -29.12 -29.51
CA SER A 8 -1.69 -29.01 -28.15
C SER A 8 -1.39 -27.61 -27.62
N PHE A 9 -2.42 -26.77 -27.52
CA PHE A 9 -2.38 -25.51 -26.81
C PHE A 9 -2.33 -25.84 -25.30
N ILE A 10 -1.12 -25.96 -24.74
CA ILE A 10 -0.94 -26.09 -23.30
C ILE A 10 -1.25 -24.72 -22.70
N MET A 11 -2.48 -24.59 -22.19
CA MET A 11 -2.92 -23.47 -21.38
C MET A 11 -2.10 -23.50 -20.08
N SER A 12 -0.95 -22.82 -20.08
CA SER A 12 -0.17 -22.56 -18.87
C SER A 12 -0.98 -21.62 -17.99
N SER A 13 -1.83 -22.22 -17.14
CA SER A 13 -2.38 -21.53 -15.99
C SER A 13 -1.20 -21.09 -15.13
N LEU A 14 -0.91 -19.79 -15.19
CA LEU A 14 0.00 -19.12 -14.27
C LEU A 14 -0.55 -19.35 -12.86
N LEU A 15 0.00 -20.35 -12.18
CA LEU A 15 -0.12 -20.50 -10.74
C LEU A 15 0.51 -19.24 -10.15
N LEU A 16 -0.30 -18.21 -9.90
CA LEU A 16 0.05 -17.12 -9.00
C LEU A 16 0.25 -17.77 -7.64
N GLY A 17 1.50 -18.17 -7.37
CA GLY A 17 1.89 -18.85 -6.15
C GLY A 17 1.49 -17.98 -4.97
N THR A 18 0.45 -18.41 -4.26
CA THR A 18 0.09 -17.84 -2.97
C THR A 18 1.27 -18.09 -2.05
N SER A 19 2.05 -17.05 -1.74
CA SER A 19 3.17 -17.21 -0.81
C SER A 19 2.61 -17.31 0.60
N PHE A 20 2.98 -18.38 1.29
CA PHE A 20 2.50 -18.70 2.62
C PHE A 20 3.69 -18.67 3.58
N LYS A 21 3.58 -17.84 4.63
CA LYS A 21 4.59 -17.79 5.70
C LYS A 21 3.92 -17.90 7.05
N LYS A 22 4.22 -18.99 7.76
CA LYS A 22 3.87 -19.17 9.17
C LYS A 22 4.87 -18.43 10.05
N ILE A 23 4.37 -17.70 11.04
CA ILE A 23 5.17 -17.02 12.05
C ILE A 23 4.58 -17.38 13.41
N THR A 24 5.43 -17.76 14.37
CA THR A 24 5.00 -18.05 15.73
C THR A 24 5.48 -16.94 16.66
N LEU A 25 4.54 -16.32 17.37
CA LEU A 25 4.79 -15.25 18.33
C LEU A 25 4.19 -15.65 19.68
N GLU A 26 5.00 -15.71 20.74
CA GLU A 26 4.53 -16.03 22.11
C GLU A 26 3.57 -17.24 22.19
N LYS A 27 3.85 -18.30 21.43
CA LYS A 27 3.06 -19.56 21.30
C LYS A 27 1.79 -19.46 20.44
N GLN A 28 1.51 -18.32 19.82
CA GLN A 28 0.42 -18.13 18.88
C GLN A 28 0.93 -18.20 17.43
N ASN A 29 0.19 -18.88 16.56
CA ASN A 29 0.49 -18.96 15.14
C ASN A 29 -0.20 -17.83 14.38
N PHE A 30 0.58 -17.18 13.53
CA PHE A 30 0.16 -16.18 12.56
C PHE A 30 0.53 -16.66 11.16
N TYR A 31 -0.30 -16.28 10.20
CA TYR A 31 -0.14 -16.67 8.81
C TYR A 31 -0.15 -15.42 7.95
N VAL A 32 0.91 -15.26 7.17
CA VAL A 32 1.03 -14.19 6.19
C VAL A 32 0.82 -14.82 4.84
N ILE A 33 -0.22 -14.37 4.15
CA ILE A 33 -0.63 -14.89 2.85
C ILE A 33 -0.58 -13.74 1.87
N THR A 34 0.08 -13.96 0.73
CA THR A 34 -0.04 -13.04 -0.41
C THR A 34 -1.08 -13.59 -1.37
N GLU A 35 -2.15 -12.85 -1.58
CA GLU A 35 -3.27 -13.27 -2.43
C GLU A 35 -3.62 -12.19 -3.45
N PRO A 36 -4.02 -12.58 -4.68
CA PRO A 36 -4.55 -11.64 -5.64
C PRO A 36 -5.94 -11.16 -5.21
N TYR A 37 -6.33 -9.97 -5.63
CA TYR A 37 -7.69 -9.49 -5.53
C TYR A 37 -8.11 -8.81 -6.84
N GLU A 38 -9.41 -8.85 -7.12
CA GLU A 38 -10.03 -8.24 -8.29
C GLU A 38 -11.35 -7.61 -7.84
N GLU A 39 -11.37 -6.29 -7.83
CA GLU A 39 -12.53 -5.45 -7.58
C GLU A 39 -12.82 -4.63 -8.86
N TYR A 40 -14.03 -4.09 -8.98
CA TYR A 40 -14.54 -3.52 -10.24
C TYR A 40 -13.54 -2.62 -11.01
N THR A 41 -12.85 -1.72 -10.30
CA THR A 41 -11.84 -0.84 -10.90
C THR A 41 -10.43 -1.11 -10.39
N SER A 42 -10.13 -2.26 -9.80
CA SER A 42 -8.84 -2.44 -9.12
C SER A 42 -8.44 -3.91 -9.09
N LYS A 43 -7.21 -4.16 -9.55
CA LYS A 43 -6.64 -5.51 -9.58
C LYS A 43 -5.22 -5.47 -9.04
N GLY A 44 -4.92 -6.40 -8.15
CA GLY A 44 -3.68 -6.34 -7.43
C GLY A 44 -3.34 -7.59 -6.64
N THR A 45 -2.34 -7.44 -5.78
CA THR A 45 -2.00 -8.42 -4.77
C THR A 45 -1.97 -7.74 -3.42
N ALA A 46 -2.42 -8.43 -2.38
CA ALA A 46 -2.39 -7.95 -1.01
C ALA A 46 -1.72 -8.99 -0.12
N MET A 47 -0.97 -8.50 0.87
CA MET A 47 -0.60 -9.27 2.03
C MET A 47 -1.79 -9.27 2.98
N ARG A 48 -2.14 -10.45 3.50
CA ARG A 48 -3.09 -10.61 4.58
C ARG A 48 -2.44 -11.35 5.74
N LEU A 49 -2.59 -10.76 6.92
CA LEU A 49 -2.18 -11.36 8.18
C LEU A 49 -3.39 -12.02 8.81
N TYR A 50 -3.28 -13.31 9.08
CA TYR A 50 -4.27 -14.11 9.77
C TYR A 50 -3.73 -14.62 11.10
N ILE A 51 -4.64 -14.87 12.02
CA ILE A 51 -4.39 -15.63 13.24
C ILE A 51 -5.20 -16.93 13.23
N GLU A 52 -4.60 -18.01 13.68
CA GLU A 52 -5.30 -19.27 13.94
C GLU A 52 -5.93 -19.26 15.32
N GLU A 53 -7.25 -19.28 15.37
CA GLU A 53 -8.02 -19.42 16.60
C GLU A 53 -8.04 -20.88 17.07
N LYS A 54 -8.48 -21.12 18.31
CA LYS A 54 -8.53 -22.46 18.91
C LYS A 54 -9.36 -23.48 18.11
N SER A 55 -10.26 -23.01 17.26
CA SER A 55 -11.10 -23.82 16.36
C SER A 55 -10.42 -24.17 15.02
N HIS A 56 -9.14 -23.85 14.84
CA HIS A 56 -8.41 -23.89 13.57
C HIS A 56 -8.99 -22.97 12.48
N HIS A 57 -9.85 -22.03 12.87
CA HIS A 57 -10.35 -21.00 11.98
C HIS A 57 -9.33 -19.86 11.86
N LEU A 58 -9.09 -19.40 10.62
CA LEU A 58 -8.24 -18.26 10.34
C LEU A 58 -9.05 -16.97 10.39
N LYS A 59 -8.74 -16.10 11.36
CA LYS A 59 -9.30 -14.75 11.43
C LYS A 59 -8.34 -13.74 10.81
N SER A 60 -8.83 -12.97 9.83
CA SER A 60 -8.04 -11.89 9.24
C SER A 60 -7.87 -10.75 10.25
N LEU A 61 -6.62 -10.30 10.43
CA LEU A 61 -6.26 -9.19 11.33
C LEU A 61 -5.94 -7.92 10.54
N LEU A 62 -5.26 -8.06 9.41
CA LEU A 62 -4.74 -6.95 8.63
C LEU A 62 -4.68 -7.32 7.16
N SER A 63 -4.92 -6.34 6.30
CA SER A 63 -4.68 -6.44 4.86
C SER A 63 -3.86 -5.23 4.41
N HIS A 64 -2.95 -5.45 3.47
CA HIS A 64 -2.08 -4.42 2.91
C HIS A 64 -1.83 -4.69 1.43
N THR A 65 -2.21 -3.74 0.58
CA THR A 65 -1.92 -3.77 -0.86
C THR A 65 -0.42 -3.83 -1.10
N LEU A 66 0.04 -4.82 -1.86
CA LEU A 66 1.44 -4.94 -2.30
C LEU A 66 1.65 -4.40 -3.70
N THR A 67 0.67 -4.59 -4.57
CA THR A 67 0.68 -4.07 -5.93
C THR A 67 -0.75 -3.81 -6.36
N ASP A 68 -1.01 -2.63 -6.90
CA ASP A 68 -2.22 -2.28 -7.64
C ASP A 68 -1.78 -1.43 -8.83
N ALA A 69 -2.30 -1.76 -10.01
CA ALA A 69 -2.16 -0.89 -11.16
C ALA A 69 -3.51 -0.79 -11.85
N THR A 70 -4.10 0.40 -11.78
CA THR A 70 -5.43 0.70 -12.30
C THR A 70 -5.34 1.82 -13.33
N GLY A 71 -6.04 1.68 -14.45
CA GLY A 71 -6.09 2.68 -15.53
C GLY A 71 -5.90 2.07 -16.91
N VAL A 72 -5.75 2.93 -17.92
CA VAL A 72 -5.51 2.52 -19.32
C VAL A 72 -4.01 2.32 -19.56
N CYS A 73 -3.63 1.80 -20.73
CA CYS A 73 -2.24 1.42 -21.01
C CYS A 73 -1.22 2.57 -20.85
N SER A 74 -1.60 3.80 -21.21
CA SER A 74 -0.77 5.02 -21.09
C SER A 74 -0.80 5.65 -19.71
N ASP A 75 -1.95 5.55 -19.03
CA ASP A 75 -2.29 6.37 -17.87
C ASP A 75 -2.72 5.47 -16.71
N LYS A 76 -1.82 5.31 -15.73
CA LYS A 76 -2.01 4.38 -14.61
C LYS A 76 -1.82 5.06 -13.27
N ARG A 77 -2.76 4.80 -12.37
CA ARG A 77 -2.57 4.91 -10.93
C ARG A 77 -1.86 3.64 -10.46
N ILE A 78 -0.77 3.81 -9.72
CA ILE A 78 0.01 2.71 -9.17
C ILE A 78 0.01 2.80 -7.65
N GLU A 79 -0.24 1.68 -6.99
CA GLU A 79 0.01 1.50 -5.57
C GLU A 79 1.02 0.37 -5.40
N LYS A 80 2.09 0.64 -4.65
CA LYS A 80 3.13 -0.35 -4.31
C LYS A 80 3.22 -0.44 -2.81
N GLY A 81 3.26 -1.67 -2.31
CA GLY A 81 3.41 -1.94 -0.89
C GLY A 81 4.57 -2.86 -0.56
N ALA A 82 5.15 -2.62 0.59
CA ALA A 82 6.03 -3.53 1.28
C ALA A 82 5.58 -3.66 2.73
N TYR A 83 6.06 -4.71 3.39
CA TYR A 83 5.84 -4.89 4.81
C TYR A 83 7.10 -5.48 5.47
N ASP A 84 7.24 -5.23 6.76
CA ASP A 84 8.22 -5.88 7.62
C ASP A 84 7.50 -6.46 8.84
N LEU A 85 7.93 -7.64 9.27
CA LEU A 85 7.37 -8.37 10.40
C LEU A 85 8.50 -8.71 11.35
N ASN A 86 8.48 -8.09 12.53
CA ASN A 86 9.48 -8.30 13.56
C ASN A 86 8.81 -8.57 14.90
N ARG A 87 8.84 -9.84 15.32
CA ARG A 87 8.14 -10.30 16.53
C ARG A 87 6.67 -9.85 16.47
N THR A 88 6.22 -9.08 17.45
CA THR A 88 4.86 -8.55 17.57
C THR A 88 4.61 -7.30 16.73
N HIS A 89 5.60 -6.79 15.99
CA HIS A 89 5.48 -5.55 15.23
C HIS A 89 5.30 -5.82 13.74
N VAL A 90 4.34 -5.11 13.15
CA VAL A 90 4.06 -5.09 11.72
C VAL A 90 4.26 -3.67 11.22
N THR A 91 5.21 -3.47 10.31
CA THR A 91 5.37 -2.19 9.62
C THR A 91 4.89 -2.34 8.18
N LEU A 92 3.95 -1.48 7.78
CA LEU A 92 3.43 -1.39 6.42
C LEU A 92 3.98 -0.14 5.74
N TYR A 93 4.42 -0.30 4.49
CA TYR A 93 4.89 0.78 3.64
C TYR A 93 4.00 0.82 2.40
N THR A 94 3.44 1.99 2.08
CA THR A 94 2.68 2.25 0.86
C THR A 94 3.35 3.37 0.08
N PHE A 95 3.45 3.21 -1.23
CA PHE A 95 3.82 4.25 -2.17
C PHE A 95 2.75 4.35 -3.26
N TRP A 96 2.30 5.57 -3.53
CA TRP A 96 1.42 5.88 -4.65
C TRP A 96 2.21 6.62 -5.73
N ASP A 97 1.99 6.19 -6.96
CA ASP A 97 2.70 6.70 -8.12
C ASP A 97 1.73 6.90 -9.30
N ARG A 98 2.18 7.69 -10.27
CA ARG A 98 1.45 8.03 -11.49
C ARG A 98 2.30 7.67 -12.69
N VAL A 99 1.71 7.00 -13.68
CA VAL A 99 2.31 6.80 -14.99
C VAL A 99 1.41 7.47 -16.02
N GLY A 100 2.02 8.19 -16.96
CA GLY A 100 1.29 8.98 -17.95
C GLY A 100 0.78 10.30 -17.39
N ASP A 101 -0.32 10.78 -17.96
CA ASP A 101 -0.93 12.07 -17.62
C ASP A 101 -2.19 11.92 -16.76
N VAL A 102 -2.09 11.13 -15.69
CA VAL A 102 -3.21 10.91 -14.77
C VAL A 102 -3.33 12.09 -13.80
N GLU A 103 -4.29 12.96 -14.04
CA GLU A 103 -4.56 14.13 -13.20
C GLU A 103 -5.15 13.74 -11.83
N HIS A 104 -6.10 12.80 -11.84
CA HIS A 104 -6.85 12.35 -10.65
C HIS A 104 -6.29 11.07 -10.02
N ALA A 105 -4.98 11.04 -9.76
CA ALA A 105 -4.34 9.95 -9.03
C ALA A 105 -3.46 10.48 -7.89
N PRO A 106 -3.34 9.74 -6.78
CA PRO A 106 -2.47 10.13 -5.70
C PRO A 106 -0.99 9.92 -6.05
N TYR A 107 -0.13 10.76 -5.48
CA TYR A 107 1.30 10.53 -5.39
C TYR A 107 1.73 10.73 -3.94
N GLY A 108 2.61 9.86 -3.44
CA GLY A 108 3.17 10.03 -2.12
C GLY A 108 3.45 8.71 -1.42
N ALA A 109 3.60 8.78 -0.11
CA ALA A 109 4.04 7.66 0.70
C ALA A 109 3.32 7.63 2.05
N ARG A 110 3.13 6.41 2.57
CA ARG A 110 2.64 6.19 3.93
C ARG A 110 3.44 5.08 4.59
N VAL A 111 3.71 5.27 5.87
CA VAL A 111 4.17 4.21 6.77
C VAL A 111 3.20 4.06 7.92
N GLN A 112 2.92 2.82 8.31
CA GLN A 112 2.10 2.48 9.47
C GLN A 112 2.81 1.40 10.26
N GLN A 113 2.86 1.54 11.57
CA GLN A 113 3.36 0.49 12.45
C GLN A 113 2.27 0.05 13.41
N TYR A 114 2.11 -1.26 13.54
CA TYR A 114 1.18 -1.90 14.46
C TYR A 114 1.92 -2.83 15.40
N GLU A 115 1.41 -2.94 16.62
CA GLU A 115 1.75 -3.97 17.58
C GLU A 115 0.60 -4.97 17.67
N ILE A 116 0.93 -6.25 17.62
CA ILE A 116 0.02 -7.35 17.91
C ILE A 116 0.02 -7.56 19.43
N LEU A 117 -1.10 -7.22 20.07
CA LEU A 117 -1.29 -7.39 21.51
C LEU A 117 -1.60 -8.85 21.86
N LYS A 118 -1.42 -9.22 23.13
CA LYS A 118 -1.66 -10.59 23.66
C LYS A 118 -3.08 -11.10 23.48
N ASN A 119 -4.06 -10.20 23.38
CA ASN A 119 -5.45 -10.52 23.08
C ASN A 119 -5.72 -10.65 21.57
N ASN A 120 -4.67 -10.71 20.75
CA ASN A 120 -4.71 -10.86 19.29
C ASN A 120 -5.36 -9.68 18.57
N THR A 121 -5.33 -8.49 19.18
CA THR A 121 -5.76 -7.24 18.53
C THR A 121 -4.55 -6.44 18.06
N LEU A 122 -4.76 -5.59 17.04
CA LEU A 122 -3.73 -4.69 16.54
C LEU A 122 -3.88 -3.32 17.18
N LYS A 123 -2.79 -2.81 17.72
CA LYS A 123 -2.67 -1.42 18.18
C LYS A 123 -1.77 -0.66 17.21
N GLN A 124 -2.29 0.40 16.58
CA GLN A 124 -1.45 1.29 15.77
C GLN A 124 -0.52 2.07 16.70
N LEU A 125 0.80 1.89 16.53
CA LEU A 125 1.82 2.60 17.30
C LEU A 125 2.08 3.99 16.73
N TYR A 126 2.25 4.07 15.41
CA TYR A 126 2.36 5.35 14.70
C TYR A 126 1.98 5.19 13.23
N SER A 127 1.68 6.31 12.58
CA SER A 127 1.57 6.39 11.14
C SER A 127 1.97 7.77 10.66
N LYS A 128 2.75 7.82 9.57
CA LYS A 128 3.09 9.05 8.85
C LYS A 128 2.63 8.95 7.42
N ILE A 129 2.12 10.05 6.87
CA ILE A 129 1.71 10.14 5.46
C ILE A 129 2.16 11.46 4.85
N TYR A 130 2.63 11.38 3.61
CA TYR A 130 2.64 12.50 2.69
C TYR A 130 1.85 12.06 1.45
N ILE A 131 0.92 12.88 1.00
CA ILE A 131 0.15 12.58 -0.20
C ILE A 131 -0.27 13.85 -0.91
N GLU A 132 -0.15 13.81 -2.23
CA GLU A 132 -0.78 14.70 -3.19
C GLU A 132 -1.99 13.94 -3.72
N SER A 133 -3.21 14.43 -3.50
CA SER A 133 -4.41 13.71 -3.98
C SER A 133 -4.52 13.70 -5.50
N GLU A 134 -3.95 14.72 -6.15
CA GLU A 134 -4.06 15.00 -7.59
C GLU A 134 -2.73 15.55 -8.11
N LYS A 135 -2.55 15.58 -9.43
CA LYS A 135 -1.36 16.16 -10.06
C LYS A 135 -1.24 17.64 -9.70
N LYS A 136 -0.01 18.09 -9.41
CA LYS A 136 0.27 19.51 -9.13
C LYS A 136 -0.28 20.40 -10.25
N GLY A 137 -1.01 21.45 -9.86
CA GLY A 137 -1.58 22.42 -10.78
C GLY A 137 -2.94 22.04 -11.38
N HIS A 138 -3.45 20.83 -11.11
CA HIS A 138 -4.75 20.39 -11.61
C HIS A 138 -5.92 21.13 -10.95
N ASN A 139 -5.93 21.14 -9.61
CA ASN A 139 -6.96 21.80 -8.84
C ASN A 139 -6.37 22.95 -8.00
N LEU A 140 -6.48 24.17 -8.55
CA LEU A 140 -5.99 25.41 -7.92
C LEU A 140 -6.92 25.96 -6.85
N GLU A 141 -8.10 25.37 -6.63
CA GLU A 141 -9.00 25.74 -5.53
C GLU A 141 -8.79 24.85 -4.29
N SER A 142 -8.13 23.70 -4.47
CA SER A 142 -7.83 22.76 -3.40
C SER A 142 -6.76 23.29 -2.45
N GLY A 143 -6.92 22.98 -1.16
CA GLY A 143 -5.87 23.19 -0.16
C GLY A 143 -4.59 22.41 -0.42
N MET A 144 -4.64 21.37 -1.27
CA MET A 144 -3.47 20.61 -1.73
C MET A 144 -2.42 21.50 -2.41
N GLN A 145 -2.83 22.57 -3.10
CA GLN A 145 -1.88 23.45 -3.79
C GLN A 145 -0.81 24.03 -2.86
N PHE A 146 -1.14 24.14 -1.57
CA PHE A 146 -0.26 24.69 -0.54
C PHE A 146 0.83 23.70 -0.09
N LEU A 147 0.83 22.47 -0.61
CA LEU A 147 1.98 21.57 -0.58
C LEU A 147 3.13 22.06 -1.46
N PHE A 148 2.88 22.97 -2.39
CA PHE A 148 3.89 23.44 -3.34
C PHE A 148 4.21 24.93 -3.22
N ASN A 149 3.26 25.71 -2.71
CA ASN A 149 3.36 27.14 -2.52
C ASN A 149 2.88 27.48 -1.12
N SER A 150 3.68 28.15 -0.29
CA SER A 150 3.25 28.45 1.08
C SER A 150 2.01 29.35 1.10
N PRO A 151 1.00 29.08 1.95
CA PRO A 151 -0.18 29.94 2.07
C PRO A 151 0.21 31.30 2.65
N GLN A 152 -0.27 32.38 2.04
CA GLN A 152 0.02 33.76 2.40
C GLN A 152 -1.10 34.40 3.25
N THR A 153 -2.35 34.03 2.98
CA THR A 153 -3.53 34.58 3.68
C THR A 153 -4.10 33.62 4.73
N ALA A 154 -4.94 34.13 5.63
CA ALA A 154 -5.64 33.30 6.62
C ALA A 154 -6.59 32.28 5.96
N SER A 155 -7.26 32.65 4.85
CA SER A 155 -8.14 31.76 4.11
C SER A 155 -7.35 30.61 3.46
N GLU A 156 -6.19 30.90 2.90
CA GLU A 156 -5.31 29.88 2.29
C GLU A 156 -4.76 28.91 3.34
N LYS A 157 -4.39 29.42 4.52
CA LYS A 157 -3.99 28.57 5.66
C LYS A 157 -5.11 27.62 6.07
N ALA A 158 -6.35 28.12 6.20
CA ALA A 158 -7.50 27.31 6.54
C ALA A 158 -7.81 26.23 5.49
N LEU A 159 -7.66 26.54 4.20
CA LEU A 159 -7.78 25.55 3.12
C LEU A 159 -6.71 24.46 3.23
N PHE A 160 -5.46 24.85 3.49
CA PHE A 160 -4.35 23.91 3.65
C PHE A 160 -4.56 22.98 4.85
N GLU A 161 -4.94 23.53 6.00
CA GLU A 161 -5.23 22.76 7.22
C GLU A 161 -6.41 21.79 7.01
N THR A 162 -7.44 22.23 6.29
CA THR A 162 -8.59 21.39 5.92
C THR A 162 -8.16 20.21 5.05
N TYR A 163 -7.28 20.46 4.08
CA TYR A 163 -6.70 19.41 3.25
C TYR A 163 -5.91 18.39 4.09
N ILE A 164 -5.01 18.87 4.96
CA ILE A 164 -4.24 18.02 5.86
C ILE A 164 -5.17 17.16 6.72
N ALA A 165 -6.12 17.77 7.43
CA ALA A 165 -7.04 17.06 8.31
C ALA A 165 -7.88 16.01 7.56
N HIS A 166 -8.26 16.30 6.32
CA HIS A 166 -8.94 15.33 5.46
C HIS A 166 -8.04 14.13 5.11
N MET A 167 -6.78 14.37 4.73
CA MET A 167 -5.82 13.30 4.43
C MET A 167 -5.49 12.46 5.66
N GLU A 168 -5.27 13.09 6.81
CA GLU A 168 -4.99 12.38 8.06
C GLU A 168 -6.14 11.46 8.46
N ARG A 169 -7.38 11.95 8.35
CA ARG A 169 -8.58 11.15 8.63
C ARG A 169 -8.74 10.00 7.64
N ARG A 170 -8.58 10.28 6.34
CA ARG A 170 -8.75 9.29 5.27
C ARG A 170 -7.75 8.15 5.38
N TYR A 171 -6.48 8.46 5.65
CA TYR A 171 -5.40 7.48 5.64
C TYR A 171 -4.95 7.02 7.03
N LYS A 172 -5.57 7.56 8.09
CA LYS A 172 -5.30 7.24 9.50
C LYS A 172 -3.82 7.42 9.89
N GLY A 173 -3.23 8.53 9.47
CA GLY A 173 -1.83 8.84 9.73
C GLY A 173 -1.59 10.34 9.89
N THR A 174 -0.51 10.70 10.57
CA THR A 174 -0.11 12.10 10.75
C THR A 174 0.53 12.59 9.46
N PHE A 175 0.07 13.73 8.95
CA PHE A 175 0.61 14.31 7.74
C PHE A 175 2.01 14.88 8.01
N VAL A 176 2.96 14.58 7.14
CA VAL A 176 4.33 15.08 7.23
C VAL A 176 4.71 15.86 5.99
N PHE A 177 5.55 16.87 6.17
CA PHE A 177 5.94 17.81 5.13
C PHE A 177 7.39 18.25 5.29
N GLY A 178 8.00 18.76 4.20
CA GLY A 178 9.41 19.18 4.19
C GLY A 178 10.37 18.02 4.45
N LYS A 179 11.32 18.19 5.38
CA LYS A 179 12.34 17.17 5.67
C LYS A 179 11.75 15.82 6.08
N GLU A 180 10.65 15.83 6.84
CA GLU A 180 10.00 14.58 7.26
C GLU A 180 9.32 13.83 6.10
N GLN A 181 8.81 14.56 5.11
CA GLN A 181 8.30 13.98 3.87
C GLN A 181 9.43 13.31 3.08
N ASP A 182 10.58 13.98 2.95
CA ASP A 182 11.74 13.43 2.22
C ASP A 182 12.22 12.13 2.88
N GLU A 183 12.31 12.11 4.20
CA GLU A 183 12.65 10.91 4.97
C GLU A 183 11.61 9.80 4.80
N LEU A 184 10.32 10.14 4.82
CA LEU A 184 9.24 9.18 4.59
C LEU A 184 9.35 8.52 3.22
N LEU A 185 9.47 9.33 2.15
CA LEU A 185 9.62 8.84 0.77
C LEU A 185 10.85 7.95 0.63
N LYS A 186 11.99 8.37 1.18
CA LYS A 186 13.23 7.59 1.17
C LYS A 186 13.07 6.24 1.88
N ASN A 187 12.45 6.23 3.05
CA ASN A 187 12.25 5.02 3.85
C ASN A 187 11.31 4.03 3.15
N VAL A 188 10.21 4.53 2.58
CA VAL A 188 9.26 3.71 1.82
C VAL A 188 9.93 3.13 0.57
N HIS A 189 10.64 3.93 -0.22
CA HIS A 189 11.37 3.43 -1.39
C HIS A 189 12.39 2.36 -1.02
N LYS A 190 13.17 2.57 0.04
CA LYS A 190 14.14 1.57 0.54
C LYS A 190 13.46 0.25 0.89
N ALA A 191 12.31 0.30 1.56
CA ALA A 191 11.53 -0.90 1.90
C ALA A 191 11.01 -1.62 0.65
N LEU A 192 10.52 -0.89 -0.35
CA LEU A 192 10.06 -1.44 -1.62
C LEU A 192 11.19 -2.11 -2.41
N THR A 193 12.38 -1.49 -2.47
CA THR A 193 13.56 -2.08 -3.12
C THR A 193 13.97 -3.39 -2.44
N LYS A 194 14.03 -3.40 -1.10
CA LYS A 194 14.34 -4.62 -0.32
C LYS A 194 13.32 -5.73 -0.58
N SER A 195 12.03 -5.40 -0.57
CA SER A 195 10.95 -6.35 -0.84
C SER A 195 11.06 -6.97 -2.23
N THR A 196 11.34 -6.14 -3.24
CA THR A 196 11.57 -6.61 -4.61
C THR A 196 12.75 -7.58 -4.68
N GLN A 197 13.91 -7.21 -4.12
CA GLN A 197 15.11 -8.06 -4.12
C GLN A 197 14.90 -9.43 -3.47
N LEU A 198 14.08 -9.52 -2.41
CA LEU A 198 13.75 -10.80 -1.76
C LEU A 198 12.88 -11.71 -2.62
N LYS A 199 12.11 -11.18 -3.58
CA LYS A 199 11.31 -11.99 -4.52
C LYS A 199 12.15 -12.61 -5.65
N TRP A 200 13.35 -12.08 -5.91
CA TRP A 200 14.24 -12.54 -6.99
C TRP A 200 15.36 -13.48 -6.51
N LYS A 201 15.39 -13.83 -5.22
CA LYS A 201 16.29 -14.84 -4.65
C LYS A 201 15.52 -16.12 -4.35
#